data_AF-A0A3D3RFQ1-F1
#
_entry.id   AF-A0A3D3RFQ1-F1
#
_cell.length_a   1.000
_cell.length_b   1.000
_cell.length_c   1.000
_cell.angle_alpha   90.00
_cell.angle_beta   90.00
_cell.angle_gamma   90.00
#
_symmetry.space_group_name_H-M   'P 1'
#
loop_
_entity.id
_entity.type
_entity.pdbx_description
1 polymer ?
#
loop_
_entity_poly.entity_id
_entity_poly.type
_entity_poly.pdbx_seq_one_letter_code
_entity_poly.pdbx_strand_id
1 'polypeptide(L)'
;MNSFLNSIISLSPVLLVVMPIAGACFGWGISQLGLEFNRWTAFSNSLISCVILSALLTAPALKNESPTRAISISLKLPAAETGHANREMSRHFQWTIDRLSLWFLLLPTCVWPALILLSRRMGVESRGHYFLLMLLQSFLAGLLVAYDLISFVTFLLTSTFCMLCLIRIWSGSRSIRLLESTMYLQFLGDVLIVAGLVLASTGYTWMQGLLLESPQPVTFQFNEILQGTVNDVALY
;
A
#
# COMPACT_ATOMS: atom_id res chain seq x y z
N MET A 1 6.20 13.41 -27.11
CA MET A 1 6.49 12.18 -26.33
C MET A 1 6.56 12.41 -24.80
N ASN A 2 6.45 13.65 -24.31
CA ASN A 2 6.62 13.97 -22.88
C ASN A 2 5.32 13.91 -22.06
N SER A 3 4.15 14.13 -22.70
CA SER A 3 2.86 14.17 -21.99
C SER A 3 2.43 12.82 -21.41
N PHE A 4 2.68 11.72 -22.13
CA PHE A 4 2.28 10.38 -21.70
C PHE A 4 3.14 9.89 -20.53
N LEU A 5 4.46 10.12 -20.59
CA LEU A 5 5.39 9.76 -19.53
C LEU A 5 5.08 10.53 -18.23
N ASN A 6 4.76 11.83 -18.36
CA ASN A 6 4.42 12.65 -17.20
C ASN A 6 3.09 12.24 -16.55
N SER A 7 2.11 11.83 -17.37
CA SER A 7 0.84 11.28 -16.88
C SER A 7 1.05 9.94 -16.16
N ILE A 8 1.92 9.06 -16.67
CA ILE A 8 2.26 7.79 -16.01
C ILE A 8 2.96 8.05 -14.67
N ILE A 9 3.91 8.98 -14.64
CA ILE A 9 4.64 9.34 -13.41
C ILE A 9 3.66 9.88 -12.37
N SER A 10 2.76 10.80 -12.77
CA SER A 10 1.77 11.38 -11.87
C SER A 10 0.73 10.38 -11.37
N LEU A 11 0.34 9.37 -12.17
CA LEU A 11 -0.64 8.34 -11.79
C LEU A 11 -0.01 7.07 -11.22
N SER A 12 1.32 6.99 -11.16
CA SER A 12 2.05 5.79 -10.77
C SER A 12 1.62 5.20 -9.42
N PRO A 13 1.33 5.98 -8.36
CA PRO A 13 0.90 5.39 -7.08
C PRO A 13 -0.44 4.66 -7.21
N VAL A 14 -1.38 5.24 -7.94
CA VAL A 14 -2.69 4.64 -8.19
C VAL A 14 -2.54 3.43 -9.10
N LEU A 15 -1.74 3.54 -10.15
CA LEU A 15 -1.59 2.48 -11.13
C LEU A 15 -0.93 1.23 -10.51
N LEU A 16 0.04 1.40 -9.61
CA LEU A 16 0.71 0.29 -8.92
C LEU A 16 -0.22 -0.51 -7.99
N VAL A 17 -1.25 0.13 -7.44
CA VAL A 17 -2.27 -0.53 -6.59
C VAL A 17 -3.41 -1.10 -7.44
N VAL A 18 -3.97 -0.29 -8.35
CA VAL A 18 -5.16 -0.70 -9.11
C VAL A 18 -4.85 -1.78 -10.15
N MET A 19 -3.67 -1.75 -10.76
CA MET A 19 -3.33 -2.67 -11.85
C MET A 19 -3.32 -4.14 -11.41
N PRO A 20 -2.67 -4.55 -10.29
CA PRO A 20 -2.78 -5.93 -9.81
C PRO A 20 -4.18 -6.33 -9.38
N ILE A 21 -5.00 -5.41 -8.84
CA ILE A 21 -6.42 -5.70 -8.53
C ILE A 21 -7.19 -5.99 -9.82
N ALA A 22 -7.04 -5.14 -10.84
CA ALA A 22 -7.68 -5.33 -12.13
C ALA A 22 -7.24 -6.64 -12.79
N GLY A 23 -5.95 -6.97 -12.74
CA GLY A 23 -5.41 -8.25 -13.21
C GLY A 23 -5.98 -9.45 -12.45
N ALA A 24 -6.16 -9.33 -11.14
CA ALA A 24 -6.77 -10.36 -10.30
C ALA A 24 -8.24 -10.59 -10.67
N CYS A 25 -9.04 -9.52 -10.79
CA CYS A 25 -10.45 -9.59 -11.19
C CYS A 25 -10.61 -10.15 -12.62
N PHE A 26 -9.77 -9.72 -13.56
CA PHE A 26 -9.77 -10.21 -14.94
C PHE A 26 -9.41 -11.70 -15.01
N GLY A 27 -8.35 -12.11 -14.30
CA GLY A 27 -7.99 -13.53 -14.19
C GLY A 27 -9.06 -14.37 -13.51
N TRP A 28 -9.81 -13.82 -12.55
CA TRP A 28 -10.91 -14.54 -11.93
C TRP A 28 -12.11 -14.70 -12.87
N GLY A 29 -12.55 -13.63 -13.53
CA GLY A 29 -13.69 -13.64 -14.46
C GLY A 29 -13.47 -14.54 -15.67
N ILE A 30 -12.23 -14.67 -16.13
CA ILE A 30 -11.83 -15.44 -17.30
C ILE A 30 -11.29 -16.82 -16.90
N SER A 31 -11.35 -17.19 -15.61
CA SER A 31 -10.79 -18.43 -15.05
C SER A 31 -11.37 -19.73 -15.64
N GLN A 32 -12.44 -19.66 -16.44
CA GLN A 32 -12.97 -20.77 -17.22
C GLN A 32 -12.03 -21.21 -18.35
N LEU A 33 -11.12 -20.34 -18.82
CA LEU A 33 -10.16 -20.61 -19.91
C LEU A 33 -8.91 -21.39 -19.48
N GLY A 34 -8.80 -21.73 -18.19
CA GLY A 34 -7.76 -22.63 -17.68
C GLY A 34 -6.75 -21.94 -16.75
N LEU A 35 -6.02 -22.78 -16.02
CA LEU A 35 -5.12 -22.37 -14.94
C LEU A 35 -3.84 -21.68 -15.47
N GLU A 36 -3.40 -22.12 -16.65
CA GLU A 36 -2.28 -21.55 -17.41
C GLU A 36 -2.53 -20.06 -17.76
N PHE A 37 -3.77 -19.70 -18.11
CA PHE A 37 -4.12 -18.31 -18.44
C PHE A 37 -3.97 -17.39 -17.23
N ASN A 38 -4.49 -17.80 -16.06
CA ASN A 38 -4.38 -17.03 -14.82
C ASN A 38 -2.94 -16.82 -14.37
N ARG A 39 -2.07 -17.79 -14.66
CA ARG A 39 -0.63 -17.66 -14.40
C ARG A 39 0.00 -16.61 -15.32
N TRP A 40 -0.29 -16.67 -16.62
CA TRP A 40 0.24 -15.72 -17.59
C TRP A 40 -0.25 -14.29 -17.36
N THR A 41 -1.50 -14.11 -16.93
CA THR A 41 -2.00 -12.78 -16.56
C THR A 41 -1.31 -12.25 -15.30
N ALA A 42 -1.15 -13.07 -14.26
CA ALA A 42 -0.42 -12.68 -13.05
C ALA A 42 1.06 -12.36 -13.32
N PHE A 43 1.72 -13.17 -14.16
CA PHE A 43 3.10 -12.97 -14.57
C PHE A 43 3.25 -11.67 -15.38
N SER A 44 2.41 -11.46 -16.40
CA SER A 44 2.47 -10.26 -17.24
C SER A 44 2.23 -9.00 -16.41
N ASN A 45 1.26 -9.05 -15.48
CA ASN A 45 0.94 -7.91 -14.64
C ASN A 45 2.08 -7.54 -13.68
N SER A 46 2.67 -8.53 -13.01
CA SER A 46 3.83 -8.30 -12.13
C SER A 46 5.05 -7.79 -12.90
N LEU A 47 5.29 -8.30 -14.12
CA LEU A 47 6.33 -7.80 -14.99
C LEU A 47 6.10 -6.35 -15.41
N ILE A 48 4.88 -5.96 -15.75
CA ILE A 48 4.55 -4.57 -16.10
C ILE A 48 4.72 -3.65 -14.87
N SER A 49 4.27 -4.05 -13.68
CA SER A 49 4.53 -3.30 -12.44
C SER A 49 6.03 -3.08 -12.19
N CYS A 50 6.85 -4.10 -12.44
CA CYS A 50 8.30 -4.00 -12.33
C CYS A 50 8.90 -3.02 -13.36
N VAL A 51 8.45 -3.07 -14.61
CA VAL A 51 8.87 -2.14 -15.66
C VAL A 51 8.48 -0.70 -15.31
N ILE A 52 7.27 -0.47 -14.80
CA ILE A 52 6.81 0.86 -14.36
C ILE A 52 7.71 1.40 -13.24
N LEU A 53 8.06 0.57 -12.26
CA LEU A 53 8.93 0.97 -11.16
C LEU A 53 10.36 1.26 -11.62
N SER A 54 10.91 0.45 -12.52
CA SER A 54 12.22 0.69 -13.13
C SER A 54 12.23 1.97 -13.97
N ALA A 55 11.15 2.24 -14.71
CA ALA A 55 10.96 3.48 -15.46
C ALA A 55 10.86 4.70 -14.52
N LEU A 56 10.17 4.58 -13.38
CA LEU A 56 10.13 5.65 -12.38
C LEU A 56 11.52 5.93 -11.79
N LEU A 57 12.29 4.89 -11.49
CA LEU A 57 13.63 5.02 -10.89
C LEU A 57 14.62 5.71 -11.85
N THR A 58 14.45 5.52 -13.15
CA THR A 58 15.25 6.17 -14.21
C THR A 58 14.71 7.54 -14.65
N ALA A 59 13.52 7.93 -14.19
CA ALA A 59 12.90 9.19 -14.59
C ALA A 59 13.69 10.41 -14.07
N PRO A 60 13.98 11.41 -14.93
CA PRO A 60 14.78 12.58 -14.56
C PRO A 60 14.12 13.46 -13.49
N ALA A 61 12.79 13.38 -13.34
CA ALA A 61 12.02 14.09 -12.31
C ALA A 61 12.43 13.70 -10.88
N LEU A 62 12.96 12.48 -10.70
CA LEU A 62 13.50 12.00 -9.43
C LEU A 62 15.02 12.16 -9.35
N LYS A 63 15.71 12.47 -10.46
CA LYS A 63 17.18 12.49 -10.56
C LYS A 63 17.80 13.85 -10.22
N ASN A 64 17.09 14.95 -10.51
CA ASN A 64 17.70 16.28 -10.51
C ASN A 64 17.32 17.22 -9.35
N GLU A 65 16.31 16.91 -8.53
CA GLU A 65 15.89 17.78 -7.43
C GLU A 65 15.53 16.96 -6.21
N SER A 66 16.17 17.28 -5.08
CA SER A 66 15.91 16.91 -3.67
C SER A 66 15.52 15.45 -3.33
N PRO A 67 16.08 14.85 -2.27
CA PRO A 67 15.75 13.48 -1.86
C PRO A 67 14.28 13.24 -1.46
N THR A 68 13.45 14.29 -1.41
CA THR A 68 12.11 14.31 -0.81
C THR A 68 10.98 14.73 -1.77
N ARG A 69 11.19 14.73 -3.10
CA ARG A 69 10.08 15.00 -4.02
C ARG A 69 9.10 13.83 -4.10
N ALA A 70 8.18 13.84 -3.15
CA ALA A 70 6.97 13.04 -3.05
C ALA A 70 6.05 13.29 -4.26
N ILE A 71 5.85 12.27 -5.11
CA ILE A 71 4.74 12.33 -6.08
C ILE A 71 3.47 12.03 -5.29
N SER A 72 2.69 13.06 -4.98
CA SER A 72 1.46 12.93 -4.19
C SER A 72 0.21 13.15 -5.03
N ILE A 73 -0.75 12.24 -4.90
CA ILE A 73 -2.11 12.42 -5.39
C ILE A 73 -3.00 12.59 -4.17
N SER A 74 -3.72 13.71 -4.10
CA SER A 74 -4.77 13.92 -3.09
C SER A 74 -6.13 13.62 -3.72
N LEU A 75 -6.79 12.57 -3.25
CA LEU A 75 -8.18 12.28 -3.56
C LEU A 75 -9.05 12.91 -2.47
N LYS A 76 -9.82 13.94 -2.84
CA LYS A 76 -10.84 14.52 -1.96
C LYS A 76 -12.11 13.68 -2.10
N LEU A 77 -12.44 12.88 -1.10
CA LEU A 77 -13.73 12.16 -1.13
C LEU A 77 -14.86 13.12 -0.74
N PRO A 78 -16.05 13.00 -1.36
CA PRO A 78 -17.24 13.70 -0.90
C PRO A 78 -17.54 13.30 0.54
N ALA A 79 -17.89 14.28 1.37
CA ALA A 79 -18.17 14.07 2.78
C ALA A 79 -19.29 13.03 2.95
N ALA A 80 -19.06 12.04 3.81
CA ALA A 80 -20.14 11.18 4.26
C ALA A 80 -21.01 12.00 5.22
N GLU A 81 -22.28 12.22 4.88
CA GLU A 81 -23.25 12.85 5.77
C GLU A 81 -23.55 11.92 6.96
N THR A 82 -22.68 11.93 7.97
CA THR A 82 -22.99 11.30 9.25
C THR A 82 -23.88 12.27 10.03
N GLY A 83 -25.12 11.86 10.31
CA GLY A 83 -26.21 12.66 10.88
C GLY A 83 -26.04 13.25 12.29
N HIS A 84 -24.81 13.49 12.75
CA HIS A 84 -24.55 14.27 13.95
C HIS A 84 -23.58 15.40 13.63
N ALA A 85 -24.11 16.63 13.67
CA ALA A 85 -23.42 17.91 13.69
C ALA A 85 -22.45 18.17 12.51
N ASN A 86 -23.00 18.77 11.43
CA ASN A 86 -22.45 19.81 10.54
C ASN A 86 -20.93 20.09 10.58
N ARG A 87 -20.08 19.06 10.52
CA ARG A 87 -18.64 19.15 10.28
C ARG A 87 -18.39 18.41 8.98
N GLU A 88 -18.25 19.19 7.91
CA GLU A 88 -17.68 18.71 6.65
C GLU A 88 -16.24 18.27 6.91
N MET A 89 -16.06 17.01 7.32
CA MET A 89 -14.73 16.45 7.48
C MET A 89 -14.26 16.00 6.09
N SER A 90 -13.69 16.93 5.33
CA SER A 90 -13.11 16.63 4.03
C SER A 90 -11.99 15.62 4.21
N ARG A 91 -12.26 14.35 3.87
CA ARG A 91 -11.26 13.29 3.95
C ARG A 91 -10.37 13.39 2.74
N HIS A 92 -9.14 13.84 2.96
CA HIS A 92 -8.08 13.84 1.97
C HIS A 92 -7.36 12.49 2.04
N PHE A 93 -7.37 11.75 0.93
CA PHE A 93 -6.51 10.59 0.77
C PHE A 93 -5.26 11.02 0.03
N GLN A 94 -4.13 11.05 0.71
CA GLN A 94 -2.84 11.37 0.13
C GLN A 94 -2.04 10.08 -0.09
N TRP A 95 -1.76 9.80 -1.36
CA TRP A 95 -0.90 8.69 -1.77
C TRP A 95 0.39 9.25 -2.33
N THR A 96 1.50 8.87 -1.73
CA THR A 96 2.81 9.47 -1.99
C THR A 96 3.82 8.38 -2.31
N ILE A 97 4.67 8.63 -3.32
CA ILE A 97 5.83 7.80 -3.61
C ILE A 97 7.11 8.60 -3.39
N ASP A 98 7.95 8.11 -2.48
CA ASP A 98 9.30 8.59 -2.24
C ASP A 98 10.35 7.67 -2.87
N ARG A 99 11.58 8.18 -3.03
CA ARG A 99 12.71 7.40 -3.57
C ARG A 99 13.00 6.15 -2.73
N LEU A 100 12.84 6.23 -1.42
CA LEU A 100 13.04 5.08 -0.53
C LEU A 100 11.92 4.04 -0.72
N SER A 101 10.67 4.47 -0.73
CA SER A 101 9.51 3.60 -1.00
C SER A 101 9.62 2.91 -2.36
N LEU A 102 10.16 3.58 -3.38
CA LEU A 102 10.42 2.97 -4.69
C LEU A 102 11.37 1.77 -4.61
N TRP A 103 12.46 1.87 -3.85
CA TRP A 103 13.39 0.76 -3.66
C TRP A 103 12.72 -0.41 -2.94
N PHE A 104 11.94 -0.12 -1.90
CA PHE A 104 11.16 -1.13 -1.17
C PHE A 104 10.02 -1.73 -1.99
N LEU A 105 9.49 -1.04 -3.00
CA LEU A 105 8.51 -1.59 -3.95
C LEU A 105 9.17 -2.42 -5.04
N LEU A 106 10.34 -2.00 -5.54
CA LEU A 106 11.06 -2.66 -6.61
C LEU A 106 11.48 -4.08 -6.21
N LEU A 107 11.96 -4.26 -4.99
CA LEU A 107 12.43 -5.56 -4.50
C LEU A 107 11.33 -6.65 -4.56
N PRO A 108 10.16 -6.50 -3.90
CA PRO A 108 9.10 -7.50 -3.95
C PRO A 108 8.51 -7.64 -5.37
N THR A 109 8.39 -6.56 -6.13
CA THR A 109 7.86 -6.65 -7.51
C THR A 109 8.79 -7.39 -8.47
N CYS A 110 10.11 -7.35 -8.27
CA CYS A 110 11.08 -8.19 -8.98
C CYS A 110 11.00 -9.67 -8.57
N VAL A 111 10.70 -9.95 -7.31
CA VAL A 111 10.60 -11.31 -6.77
C VAL A 111 9.29 -12.00 -7.19
N TRP A 112 8.21 -11.23 -7.39
CA TRP A 112 6.88 -11.77 -7.73
C TRP A 112 6.84 -12.65 -9.00
N PRO A 113 7.42 -12.24 -10.14
CA PRO A 113 7.49 -13.08 -11.33
C PRO A 113 8.21 -14.41 -11.07
N ALA A 114 9.27 -14.39 -10.26
CA ALA A 114 9.99 -15.60 -9.88
C ALA A 114 9.14 -16.53 -8.99
N LEU A 115 8.37 -15.97 -8.04
CA LEU A 115 7.43 -16.73 -7.22
C LEU A 115 6.33 -17.40 -8.05
N ILE A 116 5.79 -16.70 -9.05
CA ILE A 116 4.76 -17.24 -9.95
C ILE A 116 5.31 -18.42 -10.76
N LEU A 117 6.54 -18.32 -11.27
CA LEU A 117 7.19 -19.42 -11.99
C LEU A 117 7.53 -20.59 -11.07
N LEU A 118 7.96 -20.33 -9.82
CA LEU A 118 8.28 -21.36 -8.84
C LEU A 118 7.02 -22.11 -8.36
N SER A 119 5.88 -21.42 -8.26
CA SER A 119 4.60 -22.02 -7.86
C SER A 119 4.22 -23.21 -8.75
N ARG A 120 4.45 -23.10 -10.05
CA ARG A 120 4.27 -24.20 -11.01
C ARG A 120 5.10 -25.44 -10.64
N ARG A 121 6.37 -25.23 -10.28
CA ARG A 121 7.31 -26.32 -9.94
C ARG A 121 6.93 -27.01 -8.63
N MET A 122 6.29 -26.28 -7.71
CA MET A 122 5.85 -26.78 -6.41
C MET A 122 4.45 -27.43 -6.46
N GLY A 123 3.73 -27.34 -7.59
CA GLY A 123 2.42 -27.95 -7.76
C GLY A 123 1.30 -27.31 -6.92
N VAL A 124 1.48 -26.07 -6.44
CA VAL A 124 0.53 -25.37 -5.56
C VAL A 124 -0.50 -24.57 -6.38
N GLU A 125 -0.81 -25.06 -7.57
CA GLU A 125 -1.57 -24.32 -8.57
C GLU A 125 -3.07 -24.35 -8.26
N SER A 126 -3.57 -23.23 -7.73
CA SER A 126 -5.00 -22.99 -7.53
C SER A 126 -5.38 -21.63 -8.08
N ARG A 127 -6.62 -21.50 -8.60
CA ARG A 127 -7.18 -20.22 -9.03
C ARG A 127 -7.12 -19.18 -7.90
N GLY A 128 -7.42 -19.61 -6.68
CA GLY A 128 -7.35 -18.76 -5.49
C GLY A 128 -5.92 -18.32 -5.18
N HIS A 129 -4.91 -19.16 -5.41
CA HIS A 129 -3.53 -18.82 -5.12
C HIS A 129 -3.04 -17.63 -5.97
N TYR A 130 -3.24 -17.66 -7.30
CA TYR A 130 -2.83 -16.56 -8.18
C TYR A 130 -3.64 -15.27 -7.94
N PHE A 131 -4.93 -15.40 -7.63
CA PHE A 131 -5.78 -14.27 -7.26
C PHE A 131 -5.28 -13.59 -5.98
N LEU A 132 -5.04 -14.36 -4.92
CA LEU A 132 -4.55 -13.82 -3.66
C LEU A 132 -3.12 -13.27 -3.76
N LEU A 133 -2.24 -13.87 -4.56
CA LEU A 133 -0.91 -13.32 -4.81
C LEU A 133 -0.96 -11.93 -5.46
N MET A 134 -1.88 -11.72 -6.40
CA MET A 134 -2.03 -10.42 -7.08
C MET A 134 -2.65 -9.37 -6.16
N LEU A 135 -3.63 -9.75 -5.34
CA LEU A 135 -4.18 -8.87 -4.30
C LEU A 135 -3.11 -8.52 -3.26
N LEU A 136 -2.32 -9.50 -2.81
CA LEU A 136 -1.25 -9.27 -1.85
C LEU A 136 -0.21 -8.30 -2.42
N GLN A 137 0.17 -8.44 -3.71
CA GLN A 137 1.06 -7.49 -4.39
C GLN A 137 0.49 -6.06 -4.34
N SER A 138 -0.80 -5.89 -4.65
CA SER A 138 -1.48 -4.60 -4.61
C SER A 138 -1.48 -4.01 -3.21
N PHE A 139 -1.85 -4.79 -2.18
CA PHE A 139 -1.99 -4.26 -0.82
C PHE A 139 -0.65 -3.93 -0.18
N LEU A 140 0.40 -4.73 -0.47
CA LEU A 140 1.77 -4.38 -0.11
C LEU A 140 2.24 -3.09 -0.79
N ALA A 141 1.89 -2.91 -2.08
CA ALA A 141 2.17 -1.67 -2.78
C ALA A 141 1.43 -0.47 -2.16
N GLY A 142 0.15 -0.66 -1.81
CA GLY A 142 -0.69 0.34 -1.14
C GLY A 142 -0.14 0.73 0.23
N LEU A 143 0.42 -0.21 0.98
CA LEU A 143 1.02 0.04 2.30
C LEU A 143 2.25 0.98 2.21
N LEU A 144 3.05 0.86 1.16
CA LEU A 144 4.24 1.70 0.93
C LEU A 144 3.92 3.06 0.29
N VAL A 145 2.72 3.19 -0.28
CA VAL A 145 2.23 4.42 -0.93
C VAL A 145 1.32 5.24 -0.01
N ALA A 146 0.70 4.60 0.99
CA ALA A 146 -0.24 5.25 1.90
C ALA A 146 0.46 6.30 2.76
N TYR A 147 0.00 7.56 2.65
CA TYR A 147 0.53 8.68 3.42
C TYR A 147 -0.44 9.19 4.50
N ASP A 148 -1.57 8.49 4.69
CA ASP A 148 -2.51 8.70 5.79
C ASP A 148 -2.62 7.46 6.67
N LEU A 149 -2.86 7.68 7.96
CA LEU A 149 -2.99 6.62 8.94
C LEU A 149 -4.12 5.63 8.58
N ILE A 150 -5.29 6.14 8.21
CA ILE A 150 -6.46 5.31 7.90
C ILE A 150 -6.18 4.41 6.69
N SER A 151 -5.61 4.97 5.63
CA SER A 151 -5.21 4.24 4.42
C SER A 151 -4.20 3.15 4.76
N PHE A 152 -3.17 3.51 5.55
CA PHE A 152 -2.11 2.59 5.97
C PHE A 152 -2.68 1.41 6.76
N VAL A 153 -3.53 1.66 7.76
CA VAL A 153 -4.15 0.60 8.58
C VAL A 153 -5.06 -0.29 7.74
N THR A 154 -5.80 0.28 6.78
CA THR A 154 -6.67 -0.49 5.88
C THR A 154 -5.83 -1.44 5.01
N PHE A 155 -4.75 -0.95 4.41
CA PHE A 155 -3.85 -1.79 3.61
C PHE A 155 -3.11 -2.82 4.45
N LEU A 156 -2.67 -2.47 5.66
CA LEU A 156 -2.04 -3.38 6.60
C LEU A 156 -2.96 -4.57 6.90
N LEU A 157 -4.18 -4.31 7.38
CA LEU A 157 -5.14 -5.36 7.75
C LEU A 157 -5.54 -6.22 6.54
N THR A 158 -5.77 -5.60 5.38
CA THR A 158 -6.17 -6.33 4.18
C THR A 158 -5.02 -7.20 3.65
N SER A 159 -3.77 -6.73 3.72
CA SER A 159 -2.59 -7.51 3.37
C SER A 159 -2.39 -8.71 4.30
N THR A 160 -2.58 -8.52 5.62
CA THR A 160 -2.57 -9.59 6.63
C THR A 160 -3.61 -10.65 6.30
N PHE A 161 -4.85 -10.25 5.98
CA PHE A 161 -5.91 -11.17 5.60
C PHE A 161 -5.53 -12.01 4.36
N CYS A 162 -5.02 -11.36 3.29
CA CYS A 162 -4.56 -12.07 2.10
C CYS A 162 -3.42 -13.06 2.41
N MET A 163 -2.48 -12.66 3.27
CA MET A 163 -1.35 -13.50 3.66
C MET A 163 -1.80 -14.73 4.45
N LEU A 164 -2.70 -14.57 5.42
CA LEU A 164 -3.28 -15.69 6.18
C LEU A 164 -4.05 -16.68 5.28
N CYS A 165 -4.82 -16.16 4.31
CA CYS A 165 -5.49 -17.02 3.34
C CYS A 165 -4.51 -17.76 2.42
N LEU A 166 -3.40 -17.14 2.00
CA LEU A 166 -2.34 -17.81 1.24
C LEU A 166 -1.68 -18.92 2.06
N ILE A 167 -1.35 -18.65 3.33
CA ILE A 167 -0.82 -19.67 4.25
C ILE A 167 -1.80 -20.83 4.36
N ARG A 168 -3.10 -20.56 4.49
CA ARG A 168 -4.12 -21.62 4.54
C ARG A 168 -4.11 -22.50 3.28
N ILE A 169 -3.96 -21.91 2.10
CA ILE A 169 -3.92 -22.64 0.83
C ILE A 169 -2.64 -23.50 0.74
N TRP A 170 -1.49 -22.97 1.14
CA TRP A 170 -0.21 -23.69 1.06
C TRP A 170 -0.04 -24.77 2.13
N SER A 171 -0.57 -24.52 3.33
CA SER A 171 -0.47 -25.39 4.51
C SER A 171 -1.27 -26.69 4.38
N GLY A 172 -2.34 -26.69 3.57
CA GLY A 172 -3.23 -27.84 3.44
C GLY A 172 -3.90 -28.25 4.76
N SER A 173 -4.15 -29.55 4.94
CA SER A 173 -4.88 -30.09 6.10
C SER A 173 -4.05 -30.10 7.40
N ARG A 174 -2.71 -30.16 7.30
CA ARG A 174 -1.85 -30.59 8.42
C ARG A 174 -1.39 -29.47 9.37
N SER A 175 -1.62 -28.19 9.05
CA SER A 175 -0.96 -27.07 9.75
C SER A 175 -1.88 -25.97 10.30
N ILE A 176 -3.10 -26.33 10.73
CA ILE A 176 -4.01 -25.41 11.44
C ILE A 176 -3.30 -24.72 12.62
N ARG A 177 -2.46 -25.45 13.38
CA ARG A 177 -1.68 -24.88 14.48
C ARG A 177 -0.67 -23.79 14.05
N LEU A 178 -0.03 -23.94 12.89
CA LEU A 178 0.88 -22.90 12.38
C LEU A 178 0.11 -21.67 11.90
N LEU A 179 -1.05 -21.89 11.27
CA LEU A 179 -1.93 -20.79 10.87
C LEU A 179 -2.42 -20.01 12.09
N GLU A 180 -2.87 -20.70 13.13
CA GLU A 180 -3.35 -20.10 14.37
C GLU A 180 -2.28 -19.28 15.08
N SER A 181 -1.07 -19.85 15.24
CA SER A 181 0.08 -19.14 15.82
C SER A 181 0.46 -17.90 15.01
N THR A 182 0.52 -18.03 13.67
CA THR A 182 0.82 -16.90 12.77
C THR A 182 -0.25 -15.83 12.84
N MET A 183 -1.52 -16.23 12.90
CA MET A 183 -2.66 -15.32 13.00
C MET A 183 -2.60 -14.48 14.28
N TYR A 184 -2.39 -15.10 15.44
CA TYR A 184 -2.30 -14.36 16.70
C TYR A 184 -1.09 -13.43 16.75
N LEU A 185 0.07 -13.91 16.29
CA LEU A 185 1.28 -13.09 16.29
C LEU A 185 1.13 -11.89 15.33
N GLN A 186 0.55 -12.11 14.15
CA GLN A 186 0.36 -11.06 13.17
C GLN A 186 -0.67 -10.03 13.65
N PHE A 187 -1.82 -10.46 14.16
CA PHE A 187 -2.82 -9.52 14.68
C PHE A 187 -2.31 -8.74 15.90
N LEU A 188 -1.54 -9.38 16.78
CA LEU A 188 -0.91 -8.67 17.89
C LEU A 188 0.09 -7.62 17.40
N GLY A 189 0.87 -7.94 16.37
CA GLY A 189 1.77 -6.98 15.69
C GLY A 189 0.99 -5.82 15.06
N ASP A 190 -0.07 -6.11 14.30
CA ASP A 190 -0.89 -5.09 13.65
C ASP A 190 -1.56 -4.17 14.69
N VAL A 191 -2.09 -4.72 15.78
CA VAL A 191 -2.66 -3.94 16.90
C VAL A 191 -1.60 -3.07 17.56
N LEU A 192 -0.38 -3.59 17.80
CA LEU A 192 0.71 -2.82 18.39
C LEU A 192 1.14 -1.66 17.49
N ILE A 193 1.22 -1.88 16.17
CA ILE A 193 1.52 -0.83 15.19
C ILE A 193 0.44 0.25 15.23
N VAL A 194 -0.83 -0.14 15.14
CA VAL A 194 -1.97 0.80 15.18
C VAL A 194 -1.98 1.58 16.48
N ALA A 195 -1.82 0.92 17.62
CA ALA A 195 -1.77 1.56 18.94
C ALA A 195 -0.62 2.56 19.03
N GLY A 196 0.58 2.20 18.55
CA GLY A 196 1.74 3.09 18.52
C GLY A 196 1.50 4.32 17.65
N LEU A 197 0.90 4.16 16.47
CA LEU A 197 0.61 5.28 15.57
C LEU A 197 -0.49 6.20 16.10
N VAL A 198 -1.53 5.65 16.72
CA VAL A 198 -2.59 6.45 17.37
C VAL A 198 -2.02 7.22 18.56
N LEU A 199 -1.16 6.59 19.36
CA LEU A 199 -0.48 7.25 20.47
C LEU A 199 0.43 8.38 19.97
N ALA A 200 1.16 8.18 18.86
CA ALA A 200 1.99 9.22 18.25
C ALA A 200 1.16 10.41 17.73
N SER A 201 0.05 10.13 17.04
CA SER A 201 -0.87 11.17 16.52
C SER A 201 -1.50 11.98 17.66
N THR A 202 -2.03 11.30 18.68
CA THR A 202 -2.62 11.96 19.85
C THR A 202 -1.58 12.76 20.64
N GLY A 203 -0.37 12.22 20.85
CA GLY A 203 0.74 12.91 21.50
C GLY A 203 1.16 14.18 20.75
N TYR A 204 1.24 14.13 19.42
CA TYR A 204 1.55 15.29 18.59
C TYR A 204 0.51 16.41 18.75
N THR A 205 -0.78 16.06 18.61
CA THR A 205 -1.88 17.02 18.71
C THR A 205 -1.97 17.66 20.10
N TRP A 206 -1.66 16.89 21.15
CA TRP A 206 -1.61 17.40 22.51
C TRP A 206 -0.47 18.39 22.72
N MET A 207 0.73 18.09 22.21
CA MET A 207 1.87 19.00 22.29
C MET A 207 1.61 20.32 21.52
N GLN A 208 1.02 20.23 20.32
CA GLN A 208 0.63 21.43 19.58
C GLN A 208 -0.45 22.26 20.28
N GLY A 209 -1.44 21.60 20.91
CA GLY A 209 -2.45 22.30 21.68
C GLY A 209 -1.89 23.06 22.88
N LEU A 210 -0.84 22.53 23.51
CA LEU A 210 -0.10 23.24 24.57
C LEU A 210 0.70 24.44 24.04
N LEU A 211 1.33 24.30 22.87
CA LEU A 211 2.14 25.37 22.26
C LEU A 211 1.28 26.52 21.69
N LEU A 212 0.09 26.21 21.19
CA LEU A 212 -0.79 27.17 20.50
C LEU A 212 -1.95 27.67 21.37
N GLU A 213 -1.99 27.28 22.67
CA GLU A 213 -3.07 27.60 23.64
C GLU A 213 -4.49 27.43 23.08
N SER A 214 -4.66 26.55 22.10
CA SER A 214 -5.92 26.34 21.39
C SER A 214 -6.04 24.87 20.98
N PRO A 215 -7.24 24.26 21.11
CA PRO A 215 -7.43 22.87 20.77
C PRO A 215 -7.31 22.67 19.25
N GLN A 216 -6.25 21.98 18.83
CA GLN A 216 -6.03 21.56 17.45
C GLN A 216 -6.84 20.28 17.15
N PRO A 217 -7.44 20.15 15.94
CA PRO A 217 -8.10 18.91 15.54
C PRO A 217 -7.08 17.77 15.39
N VAL A 218 -7.50 16.53 15.63
CA VAL A 218 -6.62 15.36 15.48
C VAL A 218 -6.24 15.18 14.01
N THR A 219 -4.94 15.23 13.73
CA THR A 219 -4.39 15.03 12.39
C THR A 219 -4.00 13.58 12.17
N PHE A 220 -4.39 13.03 11.01
CA PHE A 220 -4.13 11.64 10.62
C PHE A 220 -3.16 11.53 9.44
N GLN A 221 -2.56 12.66 9.03
CA GLN A 221 -1.60 12.73 7.93
C GLN A 221 -0.19 12.53 8.47
N PHE A 222 0.59 11.64 7.84
CA PHE A 222 1.97 11.41 8.27
C PHE A 222 2.87 12.63 8.07
N ASN A 223 2.54 13.52 7.13
CA ASN A 223 3.34 14.73 6.91
C ASN A 223 3.41 15.59 8.16
N GLU A 224 2.26 15.87 8.76
CA GLU A 224 2.14 16.76 9.90
C GLU A 224 2.76 16.12 11.14
N ILE A 225 2.51 14.82 11.34
CA ILE A 225 3.06 14.05 12.46
C ILE A 225 4.60 13.94 12.39
N LEU A 226 5.18 13.78 11.18
CA LEU A 226 6.63 13.55 11.01
C LEU A 226 7.44 14.83 10.74
N GLN A 227 6.89 15.82 10.02
CA GLN A 227 7.62 17.07 9.69
C GLN A 227 7.55 18.14 10.78
N GLY A 228 6.77 17.94 11.84
CA GLY A 228 6.63 18.88 12.97
C GLY A 228 7.90 19.12 13.81
N THR A 229 9.09 18.89 13.27
CA THR A 229 10.38 19.13 13.93
C THR A 229 11.44 19.83 13.08
N VAL A 230 11.25 20.03 11.76
CA VAL A 230 12.34 20.50 10.89
C VAL A 230 12.30 22.00 10.56
N ASN A 231 11.13 22.67 10.64
CA ASN A 231 11.02 24.07 10.18
C ASN A 231 10.87 25.16 11.26
N ASP A 232 10.70 24.81 12.54
CA ASP A 232 10.52 25.83 13.59
C ASP A 232 11.80 26.18 14.39
N VAL A 233 12.96 25.63 14.02
CA VAL A 233 14.28 26.04 14.57
C VAL A 233 14.99 27.05 13.64
N ALA A 234 14.21 27.77 12.82
CA ALA A 234 14.67 28.97 12.12
C ALA A 234 14.01 30.22 12.72
N LEU A 235 13.98 30.31 14.04
CA LEU A 235 13.70 31.54 14.78
C LEU A 235 14.71 31.64 15.92
N TYR A 236 15.92 32.11 15.57
CA TYR A 236 16.67 33.24 16.15
C TYR A 236 18.07 33.30 15.55
#